data_AF-A0A964R596-F1
#
_entry.id   AF-A0A964R596-F1
#
_cell.length_a   1.000
_cell.length_b   1.000
_cell.length_c   1.000
_cell.angle_alpha   90.00
_cell.angle_beta   90.00
_cell.angle_gamma   90.00
#
_symmetry.space_group_name_H-M   'P 1'
#
loop_
_entity.id
_entity.type
_entity.pdbx_description
1 polymer ?
#
loop_
_entity_poly.entity_id
_entity_poly.type
_entity_poly.pdbx_seq_one_letter_code
_entity_poly.pdbx_strand_id
1 'polypeptide(L)'
;MKTTVILALIVAACSMVSLRAADKPKAKAYPLDKCLVTDEKFEGSGMEAYEFVHEGQTIKLCCKSCLKDFKKDSAIYLKKLPKAKAPKSAQ
;
A
#
# COMPACT_ATOMS: atom_id res chain seq x y z
N MET A 1 11.53 57.60 -31.24
CA MET A 1 10.30 58.18 -30.68
C MET A 1 9.11 57.46 -31.28
N LYS A 2 8.25 56.91 -30.42
CA LYS A 2 6.82 56.59 -30.66
C LYS A 2 6.50 55.38 -31.55
N THR A 3 6.36 54.20 -30.93
CA THR A 3 5.06 53.52 -30.84
C THR A 3 5.14 52.39 -29.82
N THR A 4 4.62 52.72 -28.65
CA THR A 4 4.36 51.88 -27.50
C THR A 4 3.07 51.08 -27.74
N VAL A 5 2.87 50.03 -26.93
CA VAL A 5 1.57 49.53 -26.43
C VAL A 5 0.98 48.28 -27.10
N ILE A 6 1.05 47.19 -26.33
CA ILE A 6 0.13 46.04 -26.20
C ILE A 6 0.15 44.99 -27.32
N LEU A 7 0.85 43.88 -27.02
CA LEU A 7 0.21 42.57 -27.20
C LEU A 7 0.50 41.71 -25.98
N ALA A 8 -0.58 41.47 -25.24
CA ALA A 8 -0.71 40.70 -24.02
C ALA A 8 0.05 39.37 -24.06
N LEU A 9 0.81 39.11 -22.98
CA LEU A 9 0.60 37.96 -22.08
C LEU A 9 -0.11 36.73 -22.70
N ILE A 10 0.53 36.05 -23.66
CA ILE A 10 0.18 34.65 -23.94
C ILE A 10 1.02 33.79 -23.01
N VAL A 11 0.43 33.61 -21.83
CA VAL A 11 0.41 32.40 -21.02
C VAL A 11 1.67 31.54 -21.14
N ALA A 12 2.44 31.59 -20.05
CA ALA A 12 3.36 30.56 -19.63
C ALA A 12 2.88 29.15 -20.02
N ALA A 13 3.43 28.59 -21.09
CA ALA A 13 3.52 27.15 -21.28
C ALA A 13 4.65 26.61 -20.40
N CYS A 14 4.58 26.92 -19.10
CA CYS A 14 5.23 26.12 -18.09
C CYS A 14 4.49 24.78 -18.06
N SER A 15 5.24 23.71 -18.32
CA SER A 15 5.14 22.52 -17.49
C SER A 15 3.78 21.83 -17.48
N MET A 16 3.34 21.30 -18.62
CA MET A 16 2.37 20.19 -18.64
C MET A 16 2.86 19.04 -19.52
N VAL A 17 4.15 18.69 -19.42
CA VAL A 17 4.48 17.27 -19.43
C VAL A 17 3.87 16.75 -18.14
N SER A 18 2.69 16.13 -18.25
CA SER A 18 2.19 15.27 -17.20
C SER A 18 3.32 14.30 -16.85
N LEU A 19 3.97 14.52 -15.70
CA LEU A 19 4.56 13.43 -14.94
C LEU A 19 3.40 12.47 -14.69
N ARG A 20 3.20 11.52 -15.59
CA ARG A 20 2.62 10.25 -15.21
C ARG A 20 3.55 9.72 -14.15
N ALA A 21 3.18 9.93 -12.89
CA ALA A 21 3.73 9.17 -11.79
C ALA A 21 3.69 7.72 -12.25
N ALA A 22 4.89 7.16 -12.49
CA ALA A 22 5.01 5.78 -12.90
C ALA A 22 4.22 4.95 -11.87
N ASP A 23 3.15 4.31 -12.34
CA ASP A 23 2.27 3.47 -11.54
C ASP A 23 3.09 2.25 -11.10
N LYS A 24 3.91 2.44 -10.05
CA LYS A 24 4.64 1.34 -9.45
C LYS A 24 3.59 0.39 -8.90
N PRO A 25 3.67 -0.92 -9.19
CA PRO A 25 2.69 -1.87 -8.69
C PRO A 25 2.64 -1.76 -7.16
N LYS A 26 1.54 -1.24 -6.64
CA LYS A 26 1.33 -1.06 -5.21
C LYS A 26 1.09 -2.44 -4.58
N ALA A 27 1.69 -2.67 -3.42
CA ALA A 27 1.50 -3.92 -2.70
C ALA A 27 0.00 -4.15 -2.43
N LYS A 28 -0.45 -5.39 -2.58
CA LYS A 28 -1.82 -5.81 -2.26
C LYS A 28 -2.08 -5.57 -0.78
N ALA A 29 -3.22 -4.97 -0.45
CA ALA A 29 -3.62 -4.76 0.93
C ALA A 29 -3.72 -6.10 1.68
N TYR A 30 -3.46 -6.05 2.98
CA TYR A 30 -3.63 -7.21 3.85
C TYR A 30 -5.13 -7.46 4.09
N PRO A 31 -5.70 -8.61 3.68
CA PRO A 31 -7.14 -8.83 3.62
C PRO A 31 -7.77 -9.34 4.93
N LEU A 32 -6.98 -9.54 5.99
CA LEU A 32 -7.44 -10.10 7.26
C LEU A 32 -7.40 -9.06 8.39
N ASP A 33 -8.27 -9.22 9.37
CA ASP A 33 -8.32 -8.48 10.63
C ASP A 33 -7.50 -9.15 11.76
N LYS A 34 -6.74 -10.19 11.41
CA LYS A 34 -6.00 -11.05 12.33
C LYS A 34 -4.57 -11.31 11.86
N CYS A 35 -3.70 -11.70 12.80
CA CYS A 35 -2.33 -12.12 12.57
C CYS A 35 -2.27 -13.30 11.59
N LEU A 36 -1.40 -13.22 10.59
CA LEU A 36 -1.29 -14.29 9.58
C LEU A 36 -0.75 -15.60 10.16
N VAL A 37 0.06 -15.51 11.23
CA VAL A 37 0.72 -16.67 11.84
C VAL A 37 -0.17 -17.30 12.90
N THR A 38 -0.60 -16.52 13.90
CA THR A 38 -1.33 -17.00 15.08
C THR A 38 -2.85 -16.97 14.94
N ASP A 39 -3.38 -16.37 13.88
CA ASP A 39 -4.83 -16.18 13.68
C ASP A 39 -5.53 -15.31 14.75
N GLU A 40 -4.77 -14.63 15.61
CA GLU A 40 -5.28 -13.70 16.63
C GLU A 40 -5.73 -12.37 16.02
N LYS A 41 -6.91 -11.87 16.43
CA LYS A 41 -7.46 -10.59 15.95
C LYS A 41 -6.60 -9.42 16.45
N PHE A 42 -6.40 -8.42 15.59
CA PHE A 42 -5.70 -7.20 15.98
C PHE A 42 -6.62 -6.27 16.79
N GLU A 43 -7.88 -6.17 16.40
CA GLU A 43 -8.86 -5.35 17.10
C GLU A 43 -9.11 -5.88 18.52
N GLY A 44 -9.19 -4.96 19.49
CA GLY A 44 -9.41 -5.30 20.91
C GLY A 44 -8.20 -5.88 21.64
N SER A 45 -7.12 -6.23 20.92
CA SER A 45 -5.91 -6.77 21.54
C SER A 45 -5.01 -5.71 22.19
N GLY A 46 -5.17 -4.44 21.82
CA GLY A 46 -4.25 -3.36 22.20
C GLY A 46 -2.84 -3.49 21.61
N MET A 47 -2.62 -4.45 20.70
CA MET A 47 -1.33 -4.72 20.08
C MET A 47 -1.19 -3.98 18.74
N GLU A 48 -0.02 -3.38 18.51
CA GLU A 48 0.32 -2.80 17.20
C GLU A 48 0.74 -3.91 16.23
N ALA A 49 0.06 -3.99 15.08
CA ALA A 49 0.39 -4.96 14.05
C ALA A 49 1.71 -4.57 13.35
N TYR A 50 2.65 -5.52 13.29
CA TYR A 50 3.85 -5.40 12.47
C TYR A 50 3.50 -5.61 11.00
N GLU A 51 3.52 -4.53 10.22
CA GLU A 51 3.21 -4.52 8.79
C GLU A 51 4.49 -4.49 7.93
N PHE A 52 4.54 -5.32 6.89
CA PHE A 52 5.61 -5.32 5.88
C PHE A 52 5.12 -5.86 4.54
N VAL A 53 5.85 -5.59 3.46
CA VAL A 53 5.55 -6.12 2.12
C VAL A 53 6.43 -7.33 1.82
N HIS A 54 5.81 -8.41 1.37
CA HIS A 54 6.48 -9.62 0.88
C HIS A 54 5.91 -9.97 -0.50
N GLU A 55 6.76 -10.02 -1.54
CA GLU A 55 6.36 -10.39 -2.90
C GLU A 55 5.16 -9.59 -3.46
N GLY A 56 5.09 -8.29 -3.14
CA GLY A 56 3.99 -7.42 -3.57
C GLY A 56 2.69 -7.64 -2.79
N GLN A 57 2.72 -8.35 -1.67
CA GLN A 57 1.62 -8.52 -0.73
C GLN A 57 1.97 -7.90 0.62
N THR A 58 1.12 -7.02 1.14
CA THR A 58 1.22 -6.53 2.52
C THR A 58 0.85 -7.65 3.49
N ILE A 59 1.66 -7.86 4.51
CA ILE A 59 1.51 -8.86 5.57
C ILE A 59 1.46 -8.14 6.91
N LYS A 60 0.55 -8.56 7.79
CA LYS A 60 0.46 -8.07 9.17
C LYS A 60 0.63 -9.21 10.18
N LEU A 61 1.42 -8.97 11.22
CA LEU A 61 1.71 -9.92 12.29
C LEU A 61 1.55 -9.27 13.67
N CYS A 62 1.21 -10.02 14.71
CA CYS A 62 1.04 -9.47 16.06
C CYS A 62 2.37 -9.21 16.79
N CYS A 63 3.49 -9.84 16.39
CA CYS A 63 4.77 -9.66 17.07
C CYS A 63 5.99 -10.04 16.20
N LYS A 64 7.20 -9.69 16.68
CA LYS A 64 8.47 -10.06 16.04
C LYS A 64 8.74 -11.58 16.05
N SER A 65 8.19 -12.33 17.00
CA SER A 65 8.30 -13.79 17.00
C SER A 65 7.55 -14.40 15.82
N CYS A 66 6.34 -13.91 15.54
CA CYS A 66 5.60 -14.29 14.34
C CYS A 66 6.37 -13.99 13.05
N LEU A 67 7.17 -12.92 13.01
CA LEU A 67 8.02 -12.64 11.84
C LEU A 67 9.07 -13.73 11.62
N LYS A 68 9.65 -14.29 12.68
CA LYS A 68 10.61 -15.39 12.56
C LYS A 68 9.94 -16.63 12.00
N ASP A 69 8.75 -16.98 12.48
CA ASP A 69 8.02 -18.16 12.00
C ASP A 69 7.53 -17.94 10.56
N PHE A 70 7.02 -16.75 10.24
CA PHE A 70 6.69 -16.38 8.86
C PHE A 70 7.89 -16.53 7.93
N LYS A 71 9.09 -16.12 8.34
CA LYS A 71 10.29 -16.24 7.50
C LYS A 71 10.75 -17.68 7.28
N LYS A 72 10.47 -18.59 8.21
CA LYS A 72 10.77 -20.02 8.05
C LYS A 72 9.86 -20.68 7.02
N ASP A 73 8.56 -20.36 7.08
CA ASP A 73 7.52 -21.06 6.31
C ASP A 73 6.57 -20.10 5.57
N SER A 74 7.10 -19.04 4.95
CA SER A 74 6.28 -17.97 4.34
C SER A 74 5.25 -18.51 3.35
N ALA A 75 5.65 -19.49 2.52
CA ALA A 75 4.78 -20.15 1.56
C ALA A 75 3.56 -20.85 2.22
N ILE A 76 3.68 -21.35 3.44
CA ILE A 76 2.57 -21.96 4.18
C ILE A 76 1.60 -20.87 4.65
N TYR A 77 2.13 -19.79 5.22
CA TYR A 77 1.31 -18.68 5.72
C TYR A 77 0.64 -17.89 4.61
N LEU A 78 1.30 -17.71 3.47
CA LEU A 78 0.71 -17.05 2.29
C LEU A 78 -0.51 -17.79 1.75
N LYS A 79 -0.60 -19.12 1.93
CA LYS A 79 -1.81 -19.90 1.56
C LYS A 79 -3.01 -19.58 2.45
N LYS A 80 -2.82 -19.04 3.65
CA LYS A 80 -3.90 -18.57 4.53
C LYS A 80 -4.51 -17.26 4.05
N LEU A 81 -3.83 -16.53 3.17
CA LEU A 81 -4.40 -15.34 2.56
C LEU A 81 -5.50 -15.77 1.58
N PRO A 82 -6.71 -15.17 1.66
CA PRO A 82 -7.72 -15.39 0.65
C PRO A 82 -7.15 -14.98 -0.71
N LYS A 83 -7.29 -15.85 -1.72
CA LYS A 83 -7.03 -15.46 -3.11
C LYS A 83 -7.90 -14.24 -3.38
N ALA A 84 -7.28 -13.13 -3.77
CA ALA A 84 -7.88 -11.81 -3.88
C ALA A 84 -9.34 -11.88 -4.37
N LYS A 85 -10.27 -11.83 -3.42
CA LYS A 85 -11.61 -11.30 -3.64
C LYS A 85 -11.56 -9.91 -3.02
N ALA A 86 -12.14 -8.95 -3.73
CA ALA A 86 -12.16 -7.54 -3.38
C ALA A 86 -12.41 -7.32 -1.88
N PRO A 87 -11.81 -6.27 -1.27
CA PRO A 87 -11.90 -6.02 0.16
C PRO A 87 -13.36 -6.09 0.62
N LYS A 88 -13.66 -6.93 1.62
CA LYS A 88 -14.86 -6.76 2.43
C LYS A 88 -14.65 -5.50 3.27
N SER A 89 -14.93 -4.36 2.65
CA SER A 89 -15.29 -3.14 3.34
C SER A 89 -16.51 -3.46 4.20
N ALA A 90 -16.43 -3.15 5.49
CA ALA A 90 -17.55 -2.89 6.40
C ALA A 90 -18.71 -3.91 6.43
N GLN A 91 -18.88 -4.53 7.60
CA GLN A 91 -20.21 -4.69 8.16
C GLN A 91 -20.19 -4.11 9.56
#